data_AF-A0A6P3RV45-F1
#
_entry.id   AF-A0A6P3RV45-F1
#
_cell.length_a   1.000
_cell.length_b   1.000
_cell.length_c   1.000
_cell.angle_alpha   90.00
_cell.angle_beta   90.00
_cell.angle_gamma   90.00
#
_symmetry.space_group_name_H-M   'P 1'
#
loop_
_entity.id
_entity.type
_entity.pdbx_description
1 polymer ?
#
loop_
_entity_poly.entity_id
_entity_poly.type
_entity_poly.pdbx_seq_one_letter_code
_entity_poly.pdbx_strand_id
1 'polypeptide(L)'
;MIHTNLKKKFSCCVLAFLLFAVICMWKEKKKGSYYNTLKLETKVVRSLEKLSIGFGSQPAPSSSTQDLHRNSQALSSPKERVKTKLEPFFQVWNKDSSSKNLIPRLKKIWKNYLSMNKYKVSYKGPGPGVKFSAEALLCHLRDQVNVSMVEATDFPFNTSEWEGYLPKEKIRTKAGPWGRCAVVSSAGSLKSSQLGQEIDNHDAVLRFNGAPTADFQQDVGTKTTIRLMNSQLITTEGRFLQDSLYNEGILIVWDPSVYHSDIPKWYQNPDYKFFDNYRSYRKLHPDQLFYILKPQMPWELWDIIQEISPEEIQPNPPSSGMLGIIIMMTLCDQVDIYEFLPSKRKTDMCYYYQKFFDSACTMGAYHPLLFEKNLVKHLNQGTDEDIYLLGKATLPGFRRIHC
;
A
#
# COMPACT_ATOMS: atom_id res chain seq x y z
N MET A 1 56.02 -42.37 -11.28
CA MET A 1 55.43 -41.08 -10.91
C MET A 1 53.91 -40.95 -11.20
N ILE A 2 53.21 -41.98 -11.71
CA ILE A 2 51.81 -41.83 -12.21
C ILE A 2 50.74 -41.98 -11.12
N HIS A 3 50.93 -42.90 -10.16
CA HIS A 3 49.85 -43.36 -9.27
C HIS A 3 49.30 -42.30 -8.28
N THR A 4 50.13 -41.34 -7.88
CA THR A 4 49.77 -40.23 -6.97
C THR A 4 48.84 -39.20 -7.62
N ASN A 5 48.96 -38.99 -8.93
CA ASN A 5 48.15 -38.02 -9.67
C ASN A 5 46.69 -38.50 -9.79
N LEU A 6 46.48 -39.80 -9.99
CA LEU A 6 45.15 -40.42 -10.03
C LEU A 6 44.42 -40.31 -8.67
N LYS A 7 45.12 -40.57 -7.54
CA LYS A 7 44.55 -40.39 -6.20
C LYS A 7 44.13 -38.94 -5.90
N LYS A 8 44.91 -37.94 -6.34
CA LYS A 8 44.51 -36.53 -6.21
C LYS A 8 43.27 -36.19 -7.04
N LYS A 9 43.21 -36.61 -8.31
CA LYS A 9 42.02 -36.39 -9.15
C LYS A 9 40.77 -37.05 -8.59
N PHE A 10 40.87 -38.30 -8.13
CA PHE A 10 39.75 -39.02 -7.52
C PHE A 10 39.24 -38.33 -6.23
N SER A 11 40.16 -37.86 -5.38
CA SER A 11 39.82 -37.09 -4.17
C SER A 11 39.06 -35.79 -4.49
N CYS A 12 39.51 -35.02 -5.48
CA CYS A 12 38.80 -33.82 -5.93
C CYS A 12 37.40 -34.12 -6.49
N CYS A 13 37.23 -35.20 -7.26
CA CYS A 13 35.91 -35.62 -7.75
C CYS A 13 34.96 -36.00 -6.60
N VAL A 14 35.45 -36.74 -5.60
CA VAL A 14 34.66 -37.09 -4.40
C VAL A 14 34.27 -35.84 -3.61
N LEU A 15 35.19 -34.90 -3.39
CA LEU A 15 34.90 -33.63 -2.72
C LEU A 15 33.86 -32.78 -3.48
N ALA A 16 33.96 -32.69 -4.81
CA ALA A 16 32.99 -31.99 -5.64
C ALA A 16 31.59 -32.65 -5.58
N PHE A 17 31.54 -33.99 -5.60
CA PHE A 17 30.28 -34.74 -5.50
C PHE A 17 29.62 -34.59 -4.12
N LEU A 18 30.42 -34.58 -3.04
CA LEU A 18 29.93 -34.31 -1.68
C LEU A 18 29.40 -32.87 -1.55
N LEU A 19 30.09 -31.87 -2.11
CA LEU A 19 29.61 -30.48 -2.14
C LEU A 19 28.28 -30.36 -2.91
N PHE A 20 28.17 -31.01 -4.07
CA PHE A 20 26.93 -31.05 -4.84
C PHE A 20 25.79 -31.74 -4.06
N ALA A 21 26.07 -32.88 -3.43
CA ALA A 21 25.09 -33.60 -2.59
C ALA A 21 24.62 -32.75 -1.40
N VAL A 22 25.52 -32.03 -0.72
CA VAL A 22 25.17 -31.09 0.37
C VAL A 22 24.31 -29.93 -0.15
N ILE A 23 24.63 -29.35 -1.32
CA ILE A 23 23.82 -28.29 -1.94
C ILE A 23 22.43 -28.82 -2.32
N CYS A 24 22.32 -30.02 -2.88
CA CYS A 24 21.05 -30.67 -3.19
C CYS A 24 20.24 -30.95 -1.93
N MET A 25 20.83 -31.55 -0.89
CA MET A 25 20.18 -31.80 0.40
C MET A 25 19.74 -30.51 1.09
N TRP A 26 20.50 -29.42 0.99
CA TRP A 26 20.12 -28.11 1.52
C TRP A 26 18.94 -27.50 0.73
N LYS A 27 18.94 -27.63 -0.60
CA LYS A 27 17.86 -27.20 -1.49
C LYS A 27 16.58 -28.01 -1.26
N GLU A 28 16.69 -29.31 -1.01
CA GLU A 28 15.56 -30.16 -0.60
C GLU A 28 15.09 -29.85 0.81
N LYS A 29 15.97 -29.63 1.79
CA LYS A 29 15.57 -29.20 3.15
C LYS A 29 14.83 -27.87 3.11
N LYS A 30 15.21 -26.94 2.21
CA LYS A 30 14.51 -25.67 1.99
C LYS A 30 13.13 -25.87 1.33
N LYS A 31 13.01 -26.74 0.33
CA LYS A 31 11.70 -27.17 -0.23
C LYS A 31 10.82 -27.84 0.82
N GLY A 32 11.37 -28.79 1.58
CA GLY A 32 10.67 -29.55 2.62
C GLY A 32 10.19 -28.65 3.76
N SER A 33 10.94 -27.62 4.13
CA SER A 33 10.48 -26.59 5.06
C SER A 33 9.25 -25.85 4.51
N TYR A 34 9.27 -25.44 3.23
CA TYR A 34 8.15 -24.73 2.60
C TYR A 34 6.90 -25.61 2.47
N TYR A 35 7.08 -26.86 2.01
CA TYR A 35 6.00 -27.85 1.96
C TYR A 35 5.45 -28.22 3.34
N ASN A 36 6.29 -28.29 4.39
CA ASN A 36 5.81 -28.56 5.74
C ASN A 36 5.02 -27.39 6.33
N THR A 37 5.37 -26.13 6.03
CA THR A 37 4.52 -24.97 6.38
C THR A 37 3.16 -25.09 5.70
N LEU A 38 3.13 -25.26 4.38
CA LEU A 38 1.89 -25.35 3.59
C LEU A 38 1.00 -26.54 4.00
N LYS A 39 1.63 -27.66 4.39
CA LYS A 39 0.98 -28.89 4.85
C LYS A 39 0.53 -28.84 6.30
N LEU A 40 1.15 -27.99 7.13
CA LEU A 40 0.67 -27.67 8.47
C LEU A 40 -0.60 -26.80 8.36
N GLU A 41 -0.58 -25.76 7.51
CA GLU A 41 -1.73 -24.91 7.22
C GLU A 41 -2.95 -25.72 6.74
N THR A 42 -2.79 -26.62 5.76
CA THR A 42 -3.90 -27.49 5.30
C THR A 42 -4.42 -28.45 6.37
N LYS A 43 -3.58 -28.88 7.32
CA LYS A 43 -4.00 -29.78 8.41
C LYS A 43 -4.75 -29.03 9.51
N VAL A 44 -4.40 -27.76 9.76
CA VAL A 44 -5.14 -26.87 10.67
C VAL A 44 -6.52 -26.53 10.08
N VAL A 45 -6.59 -26.16 8.79
CA VAL A 45 -7.86 -25.87 8.09
C VAL A 45 -8.85 -27.05 8.22
N ARG A 46 -8.43 -28.26 7.85
CA ARG A 46 -9.27 -29.48 7.98
C ARG A 46 -9.66 -29.87 9.41
N SER A 47 -9.02 -29.27 10.42
CA SER A 47 -9.37 -29.49 11.82
C SER A 47 -10.43 -28.48 12.30
N LEU A 48 -10.46 -27.28 11.72
CA LEU A 48 -11.44 -26.24 12.01
C LEU A 48 -12.79 -26.48 11.31
N GLU A 49 -12.77 -26.99 10.06
CA GLU A 49 -13.99 -27.34 9.31
C GLU A 49 -14.90 -28.38 10.03
N LYS A 50 -14.36 -29.12 11.00
CA LYS A 50 -15.11 -30.12 11.78
C LYS A 50 -15.77 -29.57 13.05
N LEU A 51 -15.59 -28.29 13.39
CA LEU A 51 -16.08 -27.70 14.64
C LEU A 51 -17.27 -26.74 14.47
N SER A 52 -17.81 -26.59 13.25
CA SER A 52 -18.81 -25.58 12.91
C SER A 52 -20.08 -26.15 12.25
N ILE A 53 -20.53 -27.34 12.65
CA ILE A 53 -21.81 -27.94 12.23
C ILE A 53 -22.69 -28.21 13.46
N GLY A 54 -23.84 -27.53 13.53
CA GLY A 54 -24.78 -27.51 14.67
C GLY A 54 -24.63 -26.21 15.49
N PHE A 55 -25.67 -25.42 15.78
CA PHE A 55 -27.11 -25.74 15.85
C PHE A 55 -28.02 -24.79 15.05
N GLY A 56 -29.30 -25.16 14.93
CA GLY A 56 -30.32 -24.47 14.12
C GLY A 56 -31.10 -23.35 14.84
N SER A 57 -32.13 -22.84 14.15
CA SER A 57 -32.91 -21.64 14.47
C SER A 57 -34.31 -21.93 15.07
N GLN A 58 -34.91 -20.92 15.72
CA GLN A 58 -36.33 -20.47 15.70
C GLN A 58 -36.65 -19.59 16.96
N PRO A 59 -37.75 -18.80 17.00
CA PRO A 59 -37.85 -17.58 17.81
C PRO A 59 -38.69 -17.69 19.12
N ALA A 60 -38.88 -16.52 19.76
CA ALA A 60 -39.54 -16.32 21.05
C ALA A 60 -41.09 -16.34 21.02
N PRO A 61 -41.74 -16.49 22.20
CA PRO A 61 -43.12 -16.07 22.44
C PRO A 61 -43.23 -14.73 23.20
N SER A 62 -44.38 -14.09 23.07
CA SER A 62 -44.78 -12.85 23.77
C SER A 62 -45.66 -13.13 25.00
N SER A 63 -45.78 -12.16 25.91
CA SER A 63 -46.91 -12.07 26.86
C SER A 63 -47.33 -10.63 27.13
N SER A 64 -48.63 -10.42 27.30
CA SER A 64 -49.28 -9.21 27.81
C SER A 64 -49.39 -9.29 29.36
N THR A 65 -49.97 -8.37 30.14
CA THR A 65 -51.10 -7.43 29.91
C THR A 65 -51.18 -6.39 31.05
N GLN A 66 -52.15 -5.45 30.92
CA GLN A 66 -52.83 -4.63 31.96
C GLN A 66 -52.30 -3.23 32.30
N ASP A 67 -53.17 -2.26 32.01
CA ASP A 67 -53.16 -0.87 32.49
C ASP A 67 -53.64 -0.72 33.94
N LEU A 68 -53.35 0.44 34.54
CA LEU A 68 -54.20 1.03 35.59
C LEU A 68 -54.08 2.56 35.59
N HIS A 69 -55.17 3.26 35.27
CA HIS A 69 -55.25 4.74 35.27
C HIS A 69 -55.27 5.32 36.70
N ARG A 70 -54.54 6.42 36.94
CA ARG A 70 -55.09 7.56 37.70
C ARG A 70 -54.42 8.90 37.37
N ASN A 71 -55.23 9.97 37.34
CA ASN A 71 -54.79 11.34 37.03
C ASN A 71 -54.18 12.05 38.25
N SER A 72 -53.28 13.01 37.99
CA SER A 72 -52.97 14.18 38.83
C SER A 72 -52.44 15.32 37.95
N GLN A 73 -52.52 16.57 38.41
CA GLN A 73 -52.41 17.77 37.56
C GLN A 73 -51.13 18.61 37.80
N ALA A 74 -50.80 19.40 36.76
CA ALA A 74 -50.25 20.76 36.80
C ALA A 74 -48.75 21.03 37.11
N LEU A 75 -48.21 21.95 36.28
CA LEU A 75 -47.15 22.94 36.50
C LEU A 75 -45.82 22.54 37.19
N SER A 76 -44.75 22.50 36.39
CA SER A 76 -43.59 23.39 36.61
C SER A 76 -42.83 23.64 35.30
N SER A 77 -42.22 24.82 35.17
CA SER A 77 -41.58 25.29 33.94
C SER A 77 -40.27 24.56 33.62
N PRO A 78 -39.89 24.38 32.34
CA PRO A 78 -38.65 23.72 31.98
C PRO A 78 -37.45 24.57 32.40
N LYS A 79 -36.61 24.04 33.31
CA LYS A 79 -35.24 24.53 33.43
C LYS A 79 -34.50 24.16 32.14
N GLU A 80 -33.94 25.15 31.45
CA GLU A 80 -33.05 24.89 30.33
C GLU A 80 -31.84 24.09 30.80
N ARG A 81 -31.88 22.77 30.57
CA ARG A 81 -30.65 21.99 30.47
C ARG A 81 -29.93 22.49 29.23
N VAL A 82 -28.94 23.36 29.45
CA VAL A 82 -27.81 23.53 28.53
C VAL A 82 -27.27 22.14 28.25
N LYS A 83 -27.68 21.55 27.12
CA LYS A 83 -27.04 20.37 26.58
C LYS A 83 -25.67 20.85 26.09
N THR A 84 -24.67 20.77 26.96
CA THR A 84 -23.30 20.55 26.49
C THR A 84 -23.37 19.37 25.54
N LYS A 85 -23.23 19.66 24.24
CA LYS A 85 -23.17 18.65 23.18
C LYS A 85 -21.94 17.82 23.50
N LEU A 86 -22.17 16.64 24.07
CA LEU A 86 -21.09 15.73 24.42
C LEU A 86 -20.51 15.25 23.09
N GLU A 87 -19.43 15.89 22.64
CA GLU A 87 -18.85 15.56 21.34
C GLU A 87 -18.48 14.07 21.33
N PRO A 88 -18.94 13.31 20.33
CA PRO A 88 -18.93 11.87 20.40
C PRO A 88 -17.48 11.37 20.46
N PHE A 89 -17.10 10.72 21.53
CA PHE A 89 -15.75 10.19 21.67
C PHE A 89 -15.57 8.94 20.81
N PHE A 90 -15.00 9.12 19.62
CA PHE A 90 -14.67 8.04 18.69
C PHE A 90 -13.17 8.07 18.35
N GLN A 91 -12.56 6.92 18.10
CA GLN A 91 -11.12 6.80 17.89
C GLN A 91 -10.76 6.78 16.40
N VAL A 92 -9.96 7.75 15.97
CA VAL A 92 -9.33 7.80 14.63
C VAL A 92 -7.84 7.45 14.71
N TRP A 93 -7.12 7.57 13.58
CA TRP A 93 -5.66 7.40 13.55
C TRP A 93 -4.96 8.44 14.44
N ASN A 94 -4.07 7.99 15.32
CA ASN A 94 -3.19 8.86 16.08
C ASN A 94 -1.99 9.26 15.23
N LYS A 95 -1.82 10.56 14.94
CA LYS A 95 -0.68 11.10 14.18
C LYS A 95 0.68 10.89 14.87
N ASP A 96 0.68 10.68 16.19
CA ASP A 96 1.89 10.48 16.99
C ASP A 96 2.14 8.97 17.24
N SER A 97 1.74 8.10 16.30
CA SER A 97 1.92 6.64 16.42
C SER A 97 3.37 6.22 16.17
N SER A 98 3.90 5.36 17.03
CA SER A 98 5.29 4.89 17.03
C SER A 98 5.38 3.36 17.04
N SER A 99 6.59 2.82 16.88
CA SER A 99 6.91 1.41 17.07
C SER A 99 6.42 0.89 18.43
N LYS A 100 6.37 1.74 19.47
CA LYS A 100 5.84 1.41 20.81
C LYS A 100 4.35 1.08 20.78
N ASN A 101 3.58 1.62 19.85
CA ASN A 101 2.14 1.35 19.68
C ASN A 101 1.85 0.07 18.88
N LEU A 102 2.83 -0.51 18.18
CA LEU A 102 2.66 -1.74 17.41
C LEU A 102 2.50 -3.00 18.30
N ILE A 103 1.84 -4.03 17.79
CA ILE A 103 1.81 -5.36 18.43
C ILE A 103 3.22 -6.01 18.44
N PRO A 104 3.55 -6.91 19.40
CA PRO A 104 4.88 -7.51 19.49
C PRO A 104 5.38 -8.19 18.20
N ARG A 105 4.47 -8.79 17.42
CA ARG A 105 4.79 -9.38 16.11
C ARG A 105 5.37 -8.35 15.13
N LEU A 106 4.70 -7.19 15.00
CA LEU A 106 5.10 -6.12 14.08
C LEU A 106 6.33 -5.35 14.61
N LYS A 107 6.45 -5.17 15.95
CA LYS A 107 7.68 -4.65 16.59
C LYS A 107 8.92 -5.45 16.20
N LYS A 108 8.84 -6.79 16.19
CA LYS A 108 9.94 -7.66 15.75
C LYS A 108 10.20 -7.52 14.24
N ILE A 109 9.16 -7.41 13.43
CA ILE A 109 9.29 -7.26 11.96
C ILE A 109 9.96 -5.92 11.59
N TRP A 110 9.57 -4.79 12.21
CA TRP A 110 10.23 -3.49 12.04
C TRP A 110 11.73 -3.56 12.38
N LYS A 111 12.10 -4.12 13.54
CA LYS A 111 13.52 -4.34 13.91
C LYS A 111 14.27 -5.24 12.92
N ASN A 112 13.62 -6.27 12.38
CA ASN A 112 14.22 -7.11 11.35
C ASN A 112 14.49 -6.34 10.06
N TYR A 113 13.58 -5.47 9.60
CA TYR A 113 13.79 -4.67 8.39
C TYR A 113 14.92 -3.64 8.57
N LEU A 114 14.96 -2.92 9.71
CA LEU A 114 16.09 -2.09 10.11
C LEU A 114 17.42 -2.86 10.03
N SER A 115 17.48 -4.03 10.68
CA SER A 115 18.69 -4.87 10.70
C SER A 115 19.07 -5.48 9.35
N MET A 116 18.14 -5.62 8.40
CA MET A 116 18.43 -6.15 7.06
C MET A 116 18.95 -5.08 6.10
N ASN A 117 18.48 -3.84 6.23
CA ASN A 117 18.84 -2.68 5.39
C ASN A 117 19.06 -3.02 3.90
N LYS A 118 18.07 -3.68 3.29
CA LYS A 118 18.16 -4.28 1.95
C LYS A 118 18.67 -3.31 0.87
N TYR A 119 18.23 -2.05 0.96
CA TYR A 119 18.52 -1.01 -0.04
C TYR A 119 19.72 -0.13 0.32
N LYS A 120 20.49 -0.49 1.36
CA LYS A 120 21.70 0.23 1.81
C LYS A 120 21.43 1.70 2.18
N VAL A 121 20.26 1.95 2.76
CA VAL A 121 19.86 3.27 3.27
C VAL A 121 20.88 3.73 4.31
N SER A 122 21.38 4.95 4.16
CA SER A 122 22.19 5.60 5.19
C SER A 122 21.81 7.07 5.24
N TYR A 123 20.70 7.34 5.92
CA TYR A 123 20.13 8.68 6.04
C TYR A 123 21.17 9.71 6.55
N LYS A 124 21.17 10.90 5.96
CA LYS A 124 22.05 12.04 6.28
C LYS A 124 21.30 13.37 6.37
N GLY A 125 19.96 13.35 6.30
CA GLY A 125 19.13 14.54 6.48
C GLY A 125 19.07 15.01 7.94
N PRO A 126 18.23 16.02 8.22
CA PRO A 126 17.97 16.50 9.58
C PRO A 126 17.53 15.38 10.54
N GLY A 127 17.93 15.47 11.81
CA GLY A 127 17.71 14.39 12.77
C GLY A 127 16.22 14.03 12.97
N PRO A 128 15.86 12.75 13.16
CA PRO A 128 14.47 12.28 13.20
C PRO A 128 13.63 12.97 14.28
N GLY A 129 12.44 13.43 13.89
CA GLY A 129 11.45 14.08 14.74
C GLY A 129 11.27 15.58 14.50
N VAL A 130 11.66 16.09 13.32
CA VAL A 130 11.45 17.50 12.93
C VAL A 130 9.95 17.79 12.87
N LYS A 131 9.55 18.94 13.43
CA LYS A 131 8.14 19.37 13.49
C LYS A 131 7.88 20.51 12.52
N PHE A 132 7.11 20.19 11.49
CA PHE A 132 6.53 21.16 10.55
C PHE A 132 5.09 21.53 10.96
N SER A 133 4.58 22.65 10.42
CA SER A 133 3.13 22.83 10.27
C SER A 133 2.64 22.06 9.03
N ALA A 134 1.33 21.87 8.88
CA ALA A 134 0.79 21.17 7.72
C ALA A 134 1.13 21.91 6.40
N GLU A 135 1.08 23.23 6.42
CA GLU A 135 1.40 24.12 5.30
C GLU A 135 2.89 24.00 4.94
N ALA A 136 3.78 24.11 5.94
CA ALA A 136 5.22 23.99 5.74
C ALA A 136 5.62 22.60 5.21
N LEU A 137 4.98 21.53 5.70
CA LEU A 137 5.22 20.17 5.23
C LEU A 137 4.68 19.96 3.80
N LEU A 138 3.55 20.57 3.44
CA LEU A 138 3.02 20.56 2.07
C LEU A 138 3.97 21.25 1.09
N CYS A 139 4.53 22.41 1.46
CA CYS A 139 5.55 23.10 0.66
C CYS A 139 6.81 22.24 0.52
N HIS A 140 7.32 21.68 1.62
CA HIS A 140 8.49 20.82 1.62
C HIS A 140 8.29 19.56 0.75
N LEU A 141 7.12 18.91 0.83
CA LEU A 141 6.76 17.78 -0.05
C LEU A 141 6.70 18.17 -1.52
N ARG A 142 6.13 19.34 -1.86
CA ARG A 142 6.08 19.85 -3.25
C ARG A 142 7.48 20.09 -3.82
N ASP A 143 8.37 20.67 -3.01
CA ASP A 143 9.64 21.21 -3.48
C ASP A 143 10.80 20.21 -3.42
N GLN A 144 10.71 19.17 -2.59
CA GLN A 144 11.74 18.14 -2.44
C GLN A 144 11.41 16.78 -3.09
N VAL A 145 10.14 16.49 -3.45
CA VAL A 145 9.75 15.22 -4.07
C VAL A 145 9.42 15.39 -5.56
N ASN A 146 10.33 14.94 -6.42
CA ASN A 146 10.25 15.13 -7.87
C ASN A 146 9.36 14.07 -8.54
N VAL A 147 8.04 14.28 -8.48
CA VAL A 147 7.05 13.45 -9.18
C VAL A 147 7.22 13.55 -10.70
N SER A 148 8.01 12.61 -11.22
CA SER A 148 8.47 12.50 -12.61
C SER A 148 8.57 11.03 -13.04
N MET A 149 8.42 10.81 -14.34
CA MET A 149 8.50 9.48 -14.97
C MET A 149 9.80 9.37 -15.76
N VAL A 150 10.28 8.17 -16.02
CA VAL A 150 11.39 7.92 -16.96
C VAL A 150 10.97 8.39 -18.36
N GLU A 151 11.82 9.22 -18.98
CA GLU A 151 11.60 9.79 -20.31
C GLU A 151 12.61 9.19 -21.31
N ALA A 152 12.33 9.26 -22.60
CA ALA A 152 13.21 8.73 -23.66
C ALA A 152 14.57 9.47 -23.77
N THR A 153 14.82 10.48 -22.94
CA THR A 153 16.10 11.17 -22.78
C THR A 153 16.95 10.61 -21.64
N ASP A 154 16.38 9.84 -20.70
CA ASP A 154 17.12 9.22 -19.59
C ASP A 154 17.92 8.00 -20.09
N PHE A 155 19.25 8.00 -19.97
CA PHE A 155 20.04 6.80 -20.28
C PHE A 155 19.73 5.66 -19.28
N PRO A 156 19.52 4.40 -19.73
CA PRO A 156 19.70 3.86 -21.07
C PRO A 156 18.41 3.78 -21.94
N PHE A 157 17.32 4.43 -21.54
CA PHE A 157 16.05 4.44 -22.27
C PHE A 157 16.08 5.28 -23.56
N ASN A 158 17.19 5.99 -23.80
CA ASN A 158 17.52 6.67 -25.06
C ASN A 158 18.25 5.77 -26.08
N THR A 159 18.42 4.47 -25.80
CA THR A 159 19.05 3.51 -26.71
C THR A 159 18.04 2.83 -27.65
N SER A 160 18.52 2.26 -28.75
CA SER A 160 17.67 1.55 -29.73
C SER A 160 16.95 0.31 -29.18
N GLU A 161 17.39 -0.24 -28.04
CA GLU A 161 16.65 -1.30 -27.32
C GLU A 161 15.33 -0.81 -26.69
N TRP A 162 15.19 0.51 -26.53
CA TRP A 162 14.08 1.21 -25.88
C TRP A 162 13.25 2.09 -26.81
N GLU A 163 13.63 2.20 -28.08
CA GLU A 163 12.93 3.00 -29.08
C GLU A 163 11.45 2.61 -29.20
N GLY A 164 10.56 3.62 -29.11
CA GLY A 164 9.11 3.45 -29.20
C GLY A 164 8.39 2.85 -27.98
N TYR A 165 9.11 2.30 -26.99
CA TYR A 165 8.45 1.65 -25.84
C TYR A 165 7.88 2.64 -24.81
N LEU A 166 8.58 3.72 -24.49
CA LEU A 166 8.10 4.72 -23.54
C LEU A 166 7.04 5.66 -24.18
N PRO A 167 6.04 6.15 -23.43
CA PRO A 167 5.11 7.18 -23.93
C PRO A 167 5.85 8.45 -24.35
N LYS A 168 5.50 9.01 -25.52
CA LYS A 168 6.13 10.23 -26.07
C LYS A 168 5.77 11.50 -25.29
N GLU A 169 4.59 11.54 -24.67
CA GLU A 169 4.07 12.69 -23.93
C GLU A 169 4.21 12.48 -22.43
N LYS A 170 4.59 13.55 -21.70
CA LYS A 170 4.75 13.54 -20.25
C LYS A 170 3.40 13.28 -19.57
N ILE A 171 3.39 12.58 -18.44
CA ILE A 171 2.14 12.23 -17.74
C ILE A 171 1.28 13.46 -17.41
N ARG A 172 1.90 14.60 -17.03
CA ARG A 172 1.20 15.87 -16.75
C ARG A 172 0.51 16.51 -17.98
N THR A 173 0.73 15.99 -19.18
CA THR A 173 0.05 16.39 -20.44
C THR A 173 -1.15 15.49 -20.75
N LYS A 174 -1.23 14.30 -20.16
CA LYS A 174 -2.27 13.28 -20.39
C LYS A 174 -3.15 12.98 -19.18
N ALA A 175 -2.71 13.37 -17.98
CA ALA A 175 -3.40 13.19 -16.72
C ALA A 175 -3.62 14.56 -16.06
N GLY A 176 -4.88 14.95 -15.89
CA GLY A 176 -5.25 16.24 -15.30
C GLY A 176 -4.86 17.47 -16.15
N PRO A 177 -4.73 18.65 -15.53
CA PRO A 177 -5.00 18.92 -14.12
C PRO A 177 -6.50 18.77 -13.79
N TRP A 178 -6.81 17.94 -12.80
CA TRP A 178 -8.17 17.67 -12.33
C TRP A 178 -8.56 18.54 -11.13
N GLY A 179 -9.85 18.63 -10.82
CA GLY A 179 -10.35 19.29 -9.61
C GLY A 179 -10.27 18.35 -8.42
N ARG A 180 -11.25 17.43 -8.32
CA ARG A 180 -11.36 16.46 -7.21
C ARG A 180 -10.99 15.06 -7.67
N CYS A 181 -10.07 14.42 -6.95
CA CYS A 181 -9.58 13.08 -7.26
C CYS A 181 -9.75 12.13 -6.08
N ALA A 182 -10.00 10.84 -6.37
CA ALA A 182 -10.03 9.78 -5.36
C ALA A 182 -8.75 8.94 -5.40
N VAL A 183 -8.15 8.65 -4.24
CA VAL A 183 -7.18 7.56 -4.06
C VAL A 183 -7.87 6.45 -3.28
N VAL A 184 -8.12 5.32 -3.94
CA VAL A 184 -8.80 4.16 -3.34
C VAL A 184 -7.73 3.17 -2.90
N SER A 185 -7.59 2.97 -1.58
CA SER A 185 -6.66 1.96 -1.05
C SER A 185 -7.11 0.54 -1.44
N SER A 186 -6.28 -0.46 -1.14
CA SER A 186 -6.66 -1.87 -1.34
C SER A 186 -7.28 -2.52 -0.09
N ALA A 187 -7.41 -1.79 1.03
CA ALA A 187 -7.65 -2.35 2.36
C ALA A 187 -8.99 -3.10 2.50
N GLY A 188 -9.03 -4.12 3.36
CA GLY A 188 -10.25 -4.88 3.63
C GLY A 188 -11.39 -4.10 4.28
N SER A 189 -11.11 -2.94 4.90
CA SER A 189 -12.11 -2.05 5.50
C SER A 189 -12.96 -1.28 4.49
N LEU A 190 -12.64 -1.36 3.19
CA LEU A 190 -13.55 -0.92 2.10
C LEU A 190 -14.78 -1.83 1.97
N LYS A 191 -14.73 -3.07 2.45
CA LYS A 191 -15.85 -4.00 2.30
C LYS A 191 -17.05 -3.58 3.15
N SER A 192 -18.23 -3.55 2.52
CA SER A 192 -19.49 -3.03 3.07
C SER A 192 -19.38 -1.58 3.57
N SER A 193 -18.56 -0.78 2.89
CA SER A 193 -18.42 0.67 3.11
C SER A 193 -19.46 1.49 2.33
N GLN A 194 -19.94 0.96 1.19
CA GLN A 194 -20.86 1.62 0.26
C GLN A 194 -20.31 2.93 -0.36
N LEU A 195 -18.99 3.12 -0.36
CA LEU A 195 -18.33 4.35 -0.85
C LEU A 195 -18.32 4.49 -2.38
N GLY A 196 -18.76 3.48 -3.13
CA GLY A 196 -18.54 3.41 -4.58
C GLY A 196 -19.10 4.58 -5.38
N GLN A 197 -20.29 5.08 -5.02
CA GLN A 197 -20.87 6.26 -5.64
C GLN A 197 -20.11 7.55 -5.27
N GLU A 198 -19.63 7.67 -4.03
CA GLU A 198 -18.80 8.82 -3.63
C GLU A 198 -17.48 8.82 -4.40
N ILE A 199 -16.83 7.66 -4.53
CA ILE A 199 -15.60 7.45 -5.29
C ILE A 199 -15.80 7.83 -6.76
N ASP A 200 -16.85 7.34 -7.42
CA ASP A 200 -17.09 7.62 -8.84
C ASP A 200 -17.51 9.09 -9.12
N ASN A 201 -17.91 9.86 -8.11
CA ASN A 201 -18.18 11.31 -8.17
C ASN A 201 -16.89 12.19 -8.20
N HIS A 202 -15.71 11.61 -8.45
CA HIS A 202 -14.44 12.33 -8.63
C HIS A 202 -14.05 12.37 -10.11
N ASP A 203 -13.33 13.41 -10.53
CA ASP A 203 -12.85 13.59 -11.91
C ASP A 203 -11.96 12.41 -12.32
N ALA A 204 -11.07 11.99 -11.42
CA ALA A 204 -10.16 10.88 -11.60
C ALA A 204 -10.06 9.99 -10.36
N VAL A 205 -9.89 8.69 -10.58
CA VAL A 205 -9.73 7.68 -9.52
C VAL A 205 -8.41 6.92 -9.73
N LEU A 206 -7.56 6.89 -8.70
CA LEU A 206 -6.34 6.09 -8.65
C LEU A 206 -6.55 4.81 -7.84
N ARG A 207 -6.11 3.68 -8.40
CA ARG A 207 -6.13 2.34 -7.78
C ARG A 207 -4.74 1.70 -7.78
N PHE A 208 -4.57 0.62 -7.02
CA PHE A 208 -3.28 -0.04 -6.82
C PHE A 208 -3.25 -1.48 -7.30
N ASN A 209 -2.12 -1.89 -7.91
CA ASN A 209 -1.83 -3.28 -8.28
C ASN A 209 -3.03 -3.93 -9.01
N GLY A 210 -3.29 -5.21 -8.76
CA GLY A 210 -4.45 -5.96 -9.28
C GLY A 210 -5.73 -5.81 -8.42
N ALA A 211 -5.99 -4.63 -7.84
CA ALA A 211 -7.22 -4.39 -7.10
C ALA A 211 -8.42 -4.20 -8.07
N PRO A 212 -9.46 -5.08 -8.03
CA PRO A 212 -10.54 -5.12 -9.01
C PRO A 212 -11.72 -4.19 -8.67
N THR A 213 -12.47 -3.78 -9.70
CA THR A 213 -13.75 -3.06 -9.54
C THR A 213 -14.96 -3.97 -9.69
N ALA A 214 -14.88 -4.98 -10.58
CA ALA A 214 -15.88 -6.04 -10.71
C ALA A 214 -16.11 -6.77 -9.38
N ASP A 215 -17.36 -7.14 -9.11
CA ASP A 215 -17.88 -7.72 -7.85
C ASP A 215 -17.75 -6.85 -6.59
N PHE A 216 -17.22 -5.62 -6.69
CA PHE A 216 -17.02 -4.70 -5.56
C PHE A 216 -17.56 -3.28 -5.82
N GLN A 217 -18.28 -3.05 -6.92
CA GLN A 217 -18.65 -1.70 -7.41
C GLN A 217 -19.36 -0.83 -6.36
N GLN A 218 -20.24 -1.40 -5.53
CA GLN A 218 -20.93 -0.67 -4.47
C GLN A 218 -19.96 -0.11 -3.41
N ASP A 219 -18.87 -0.82 -3.12
CA ASP A 219 -17.89 -0.48 -2.09
C ASP A 219 -16.72 0.36 -2.63
N VAL A 220 -16.25 0.09 -3.85
CA VAL A 220 -15.01 0.68 -4.38
C VAL A 220 -15.20 1.50 -5.65
N GLY A 221 -16.41 1.59 -6.20
CA GLY A 221 -16.72 2.29 -7.44
C GLY A 221 -16.32 1.51 -8.69
N THR A 222 -16.61 2.08 -9.85
CA THR A 222 -16.42 1.48 -11.17
C THR A 222 -15.18 2.01 -11.89
N LYS A 223 -14.84 3.29 -11.70
CA LYS A 223 -13.86 4.03 -12.51
C LYS A 223 -12.40 3.72 -12.14
N THR A 224 -11.52 3.52 -13.11
CA THR A 224 -10.05 3.55 -12.94
C THR A 224 -9.40 4.51 -13.94
N THR A 225 -8.94 5.66 -13.45
CA THR A 225 -8.24 6.65 -14.29
C THR A 225 -6.73 6.45 -14.27
N ILE A 226 -6.17 6.07 -13.12
CA ILE A 226 -4.76 5.71 -12.97
C ILE A 226 -4.64 4.40 -12.17
N ARG A 227 -3.73 3.51 -12.57
CA ARG A 227 -3.38 2.29 -11.82
C ARG A 227 -1.88 2.24 -11.54
N LEU A 228 -1.49 2.43 -10.27
CA LEU A 228 -0.10 2.34 -9.82
C LEU A 228 0.23 0.91 -9.36
N MET A 229 1.26 0.31 -9.95
CA MET A 229 1.64 -1.09 -9.76
C MET A 229 3.10 -1.20 -9.34
N ASN A 230 3.41 -2.14 -8.44
CA ASN A 230 4.81 -2.47 -8.17
C ASN A 230 5.39 -3.41 -9.23
N SER A 231 6.71 -3.34 -9.43
CA SER A 231 7.48 -4.18 -10.34
C SER A 231 7.36 -5.68 -10.06
N GLN A 232 7.13 -6.08 -8.80
CA GLN A 232 6.87 -7.47 -8.40
C GLN A 232 5.65 -8.03 -9.15
N LEU A 233 4.52 -7.31 -9.17
CA LEU A 233 3.33 -7.73 -9.90
C LEU A 233 3.65 -7.91 -11.39
N ILE A 234 4.23 -6.89 -12.02
CA ILE A 234 4.57 -6.89 -13.45
C ILE A 234 5.50 -8.07 -13.82
N THR A 235 6.38 -8.47 -12.90
CA THR A 235 7.37 -9.55 -13.11
C THR A 235 6.82 -10.95 -12.80
N THR A 236 5.84 -11.09 -11.89
CA THR A 236 5.48 -12.41 -11.29
C THR A 236 4.00 -12.79 -11.35
N GLU A 237 3.08 -11.85 -11.57
CA GLU A 237 1.65 -12.17 -11.79
C GLU A 237 1.42 -12.46 -13.28
N GLY A 238 1.32 -13.75 -13.64
CA GLY A 238 1.12 -14.18 -15.02
C GLY A 238 -0.16 -13.61 -15.66
N ARG A 239 -1.15 -13.22 -14.85
CA ARG A 239 -2.38 -12.57 -15.33
C ARG A 239 -2.19 -11.12 -15.75
N PHE A 240 -1.07 -10.46 -15.45
CA PHE A 240 -0.83 -9.06 -15.85
C PHE A 240 -0.92 -8.86 -17.38
N LEU A 241 -0.46 -9.84 -18.16
CA LEU A 241 -0.51 -9.80 -19.64
C LEU A 241 -1.82 -10.38 -20.23
N GLN A 242 -2.86 -10.59 -19.41
CA GLN A 242 -4.06 -11.36 -19.80
C GLN A 242 -5.37 -10.77 -19.26
N ASP A 243 -5.36 -10.23 -18.04
CA ASP A 243 -6.53 -9.74 -17.33
C ASP A 243 -6.90 -8.32 -17.79
N SER A 244 -8.14 -8.15 -18.28
CA SER A 244 -8.63 -6.87 -18.81
C SER A 244 -8.68 -5.75 -17.77
N LEU A 245 -8.57 -6.07 -16.47
CA LEU A 245 -8.45 -5.11 -15.36
C LEU A 245 -7.29 -4.10 -15.54
N TYR A 246 -6.22 -4.50 -16.23
CA TYR A 246 -5.07 -3.63 -16.49
C TYR A 246 -5.26 -2.73 -17.71
N ASN A 247 -6.24 -3.03 -18.58
CA ASN A 247 -6.42 -2.33 -19.85
C ASN A 247 -7.25 -1.03 -19.71
N GLU A 248 -7.61 -0.65 -18.48
CA GLU A 248 -8.33 0.58 -18.13
C GLU A 248 -7.37 1.68 -17.64
N GLY A 249 -7.50 2.89 -18.19
CA GLY A 249 -6.81 4.09 -17.70
C GLY A 249 -5.30 4.12 -17.96
N ILE A 250 -4.61 5.02 -17.25
CA ILE A 250 -3.16 5.22 -17.34
C ILE A 250 -2.46 4.29 -16.33
N LEU A 251 -1.50 3.51 -16.82
CA LEU A 251 -0.68 2.63 -15.99
C LEU A 251 0.60 3.33 -15.52
N ILE A 252 1.04 3.03 -14.31
CA ILE A 252 2.35 3.43 -13.78
C ILE A 252 2.97 2.21 -13.08
N VAL A 253 4.20 1.85 -13.44
CA VAL A 253 5.02 0.87 -12.70
C VAL A 253 6.11 1.59 -11.90
N TRP A 254 6.39 1.11 -10.69
CA TRP A 254 7.52 1.54 -9.88
C TRP A 254 8.30 0.34 -9.31
N ASP A 255 9.60 0.52 -9.06
CA ASP A 255 10.51 -0.51 -8.56
C ASP A 255 11.41 0.05 -7.42
N PRO A 256 11.64 -0.70 -6.34
CA PRO A 256 12.62 -0.34 -5.30
C PRO A 256 14.06 -0.32 -5.83
N SER A 257 14.65 0.88 -5.94
CA SER A 257 16.07 1.04 -6.21
C SER A 257 16.94 0.91 -4.96
N VAL A 258 18.26 0.81 -5.11
CA VAL A 258 19.20 1.11 -4.01
C VAL A 258 19.04 2.58 -3.61
N TYR A 259 19.15 2.89 -2.32
CA TYR A 259 19.01 4.26 -1.79
C TYR A 259 19.92 5.25 -2.53
N HIS A 260 19.35 6.38 -2.94
CA HIS A 260 19.98 7.43 -3.77
C HIS A 260 20.66 6.91 -5.06
N SER A 261 20.17 5.81 -5.65
CA SER A 261 20.62 5.34 -6.96
C SER A 261 20.14 6.24 -8.10
N ASP A 262 21.02 6.50 -9.06
CA ASP A 262 20.65 7.00 -10.39
C ASP A 262 19.97 5.93 -11.25
N ILE A 263 19.35 6.37 -12.35
CA ILE A 263 18.65 5.50 -13.32
C ILE A 263 19.59 4.44 -13.92
N PRO A 264 20.82 4.75 -14.39
CA PRO A 264 21.71 3.74 -14.97
C PRO A 264 22.09 2.61 -14.00
N LYS A 265 22.43 2.91 -12.75
CA LYS A 265 22.74 1.90 -11.72
C LYS A 265 21.51 1.07 -11.34
N TRP A 266 20.35 1.71 -11.24
CA TRP A 266 19.09 1.03 -10.98
C TRP A 266 18.69 0.10 -12.14
N TYR A 267 18.83 0.52 -13.40
CA TYR A 267 18.54 -0.31 -14.56
C TYR A 267 19.38 -1.61 -14.61
N GLN A 268 20.63 -1.55 -14.13
CA GLN A 268 21.51 -2.72 -14.03
C GLN A 268 21.09 -3.69 -12.90
N ASN A 269 20.48 -3.18 -11.83
CA ASN A 269 20.06 -3.95 -10.66
C ASN A 269 18.71 -3.44 -10.10
N PRO A 270 17.59 -3.65 -10.81
CA PRO A 270 16.26 -3.41 -10.27
C PRO A 270 15.90 -4.53 -9.27
N ASP A 271 14.96 -4.29 -8.36
CA ASP A 271 14.55 -5.31 -7.39
C ASP A 271 13.78 -6.45 -8.06
N TYR A 272 12.96 -6.11 -9.06
CA TYR A 272 12.34 -7.07 -9.96
C TYR A 272 12.62 -6.72 -11.42
N LYS A 273 12.93 -7.71 -12.26
CA LYS A 273 13.26 -7.52 -13.68
C LYS A 273 11.98 -7.38 -14.53
N PHE A 274 11.25 -6.28 -14.34
CA PHE A 274 9.95 -6.05 -14.97
C PHE A 274 10.02 -5.60 -16.44
N PHE A 275 11.20 -5.19 -16.94
CA PHE A 275 11.35 -4.54 -18.24
C PHE A 275 10.84 -5.36 -19.43
N ASP A 276 11.05 -6.69 -19.44
CA ASP A 276 10.58 -7.54 -20.55
C ASP A 276 9.05 -7.70 -20.56
N ASN A 277 8.42 -7.76 -19.38
CA ASN A 277 6.96 -7.82 -19.27
C ASN A 277 6.33 -6.44 -19.55
N TYR A 278 6.98 -5.34 -19.16
CA TYR A 278 6.61 -3.97 -19.58
C TYR A 278 6.65 -3.84 -21.11
N ARG A 279 7.75 -4.25 -21.76
CA ARG A 279 7.89 -4.22 -23.22
C ARG A 279 6.90 -5.14 -23.93
N SER A 280 6.55 -6.27 -23.32
CA SER A 280 5.50 -7.17 -23.83
C SER A 280 4.11 -6.53 -23.73
N TYR A 281 3.77 -5.90 -22.60
CA TYR A 281 2.50 -5.19 -22.44
C TYR A 281 2.37 -4.00 -23.41
N ARG A 282 3.44 -3.20 -23.58
CA ARG A 282 3.48 -2.09 -24.55
C ARG A 282 3.28 -2.54 -26.01
N LYS A 283 3.56 -3.80 -26.36
CA LYS A 283 3.25 -4.37 -27.69
C LYS A 283 1.80 -4.81 -27.84
N LEU A 284 1.17 -5.27 -26.75
CA LEU A 284 -0.24 -5.67 -26.73
C LEU A 284 -1.18 -4.46 -26.66
N HIS A 285 -0.75 -3.39 -25.96
CA HIS A 285 -1.54 -2.19 -25.69
C HIS A 285 -0.76 -0.92 -26.07
N PRO A 286 -0.44 -0.71 -27.36
CA PRO A 286 0.44 0.38 -27.81
C PRO A 286 -0.13 1.77 -27.52
N ASP A 287 -1.46 1.94 -27.62
CA ASP A 287 -2.15 3.23 -27.40
C ASP A 287 -2.38 3.55 -25.91
N GLN A 288 -2.34 2.55 -25.03
CA GLN A 288 -2.53 2.76 -23.60
C GLN A 288 -1.24 3.30 -22.95
N LEU A 289 -1.37 4.45 -22.29
CA LEU A 289 -0.26 5.12 -21.63
C LEU A 289 0.22 4.30 -20.41
N PHE A 290 1.46 3.83 -20.46
CA PHE A 290 2.09 3.09 -19.38
C PHE A 290 3.46 3.69 -19.06
N TYR A 291 3.56 4.36 -17.91
CA TYR A 291 4.76 5.06 -17.45
C TYR A 291 5.58 4.22 -16.47
N ILE A 292 6.87 4.56 -16.33
CA ILE A 292 7.77 4.04 -15.31
C ILE A 292 8.12 5.21 -14.38
N LEU A 293 7.87 5.09 -13.08
CA LEU A 293 8.23 6.09 -12.07
C LEU A 293 9.76 6.18 -11.93
N LYS A 294 10.33 7.39 -11.80
CA LYS A 294 11.79 7.51 -11.58
C LYS A 294 12.21 6.90 -10.23
N PRO A 295 13.32 6.14 -10.18
CA PRO A 295 13.75 5.39 -8.99
C PRO A 295 14.14 6.25 -7.79
N GLN A 296 14.31 7.55 -7.96
CA GLN A 296 14.62 8.50 -6.89
C GLN A 296 13.38 8.92 -6.08
N MET A 297 12.22 9.13 -6.72
CA MET A 297 11.02 9.69 -6.08
C MET A 297 10.55 8.92 -4.82
N PRO A 298 10.58 7.56 -4.78
CA PRO A 298 10.28 6.84 -3.55
C PRO A 298 11.26 7.10 -2.39
N TRP A 299 12.52 7.45 -2.68
CA TRP A 299 13.54 7.75 -1.66
C TRP A 299 13.54 9.22 -1.25
N GLU A 300 13.30 10.14 -2.18
CA GLU A 300 13.03 11.57 -1.89
C GLU A 300 11.86 11.69 -0.88
N LEU A 301 10.78 10.93 -1.09
CA LEU A 301 9.65 10.85 -0.17
C LEU A 301 10.00 10.10 1.14
N TRP A 302 10.85 9.08 1.08
CA TRP A 302 11.31 8.36 2.28
C TRP A 302 12.11 9.26 3.21
N ASP A 303 13.00 10.10 2.67
CA ASP A 303 13.84 11.01 3.46
C ASP A 303 13.00 11.98 4.29
N ILE A 304 11.90 12.52 3.73
CA ILE A 304 10.95 13.38 4.44
C ILE A 304 10.19 12.60 5.52
N ILE A 305 9.73 11.38 5.21
CA ILE A 305 9.03 10.54 6.20
C ILE A 305 9.97 10.18 7.35
N GLN A 306 11.27 9.95 7.09
CA GLN A 306 12.26 9.74 8.15
C GLN A 306 12.55 11.01 8.94
N GLU A 307 12.61 12.18 8.29
CA GLU A 307 12.84 13.47 8.95
C GLU A 307 11.77 13.78 10.01
N ILE A 308 10.49 13.60 9.67
CA ILE A 308 9.37 13.90 10.58
C ILE A 308 9.07 12.77 11.59
N SER A 309 9.61 11.57 11.38
CA SER A 309 9.35 10.41 12.26
C SER A 309 10.18 10.47 13.53
N PRO A 310 9.61 10.16 14.72
CA PRO A 310 10.30 10.28 16.01
C PRO A 310 11.33 9.15 16.30
N GLU A 311 11.58 8.27 15.32
CA GLU A 311 12.49 7.11 15.41
C GLU A 311 12.88 6.63 14.00
N GLU A 312 13.81 5.67 13.92
CA GLU A 312 14.20 5.06 12.64
C GLU A 312 13.02 4.28 11.99
N ILE A 313 12.70 4.60 10.74
CA ILE A 313 11.65 3.91 9.98
C ILE A 313 12.23 2.74 9.18
N GLN A 314 11.39 1.86 8.64
CA GLN A 314 11.89 0.76 7.80
C GLN A 314 12.76 1.30 6.64
N PRO A 315 13.98 0.77 6.41
CA PRO A 315 14.90 1.18 5.34
C PRO A 315 14.47 0.57 4.00
N ASN A 316 13.23 0.86 3.63
CA ASN A 316 12.40 0.28 2.59
C ASN A 316 11.53 1.42 2.03
N PRO A 317 11.29 1.50 0.71
CA PRO A 317 10.55 2.62 0.14
C PRO A 317 9.10 2.68 0.67
N PRO A 318 8.43 3.84 0.62
CA PRO A 318 7.03 4.02 1.00
C PRO A 318 6.10 3.07 0.25
N SER A 319 4.91 2.82 0.81
CA SER A 319 3.91 1.99 0.13
C SER A 319 3.44 2.60 -1.19
N SER A 320 2.96 1.76 -2.12
CA SER A 320 2.27 2.24 -3.32
C SER A 320 1.15 3.24 -2.96
N GLY A 321 0.48 3.06 -1.81
CA GLY A 321 -0.52 3.98 -1.29
C GLY A 321 0.01 5.41 -1.15
N MET A 322 1.11 5.58 -0.42
CA MET A 322 1.72 6.89 -0.20
C MET A 322 2.32 7.50 -1.48
N LEU A 323 2.94 6.69 -2.34
CA LEU A 323 3.42 7.13 -3.65
C LEU A 323 2.26 7.64 -4.52
N GLY A 324 1.13 6.91 -4.53
CA GLY A 324 -0.09 7.29 -5.26
C GLY A 324 -0.72 8.59 -4.74
N ILE A 325 -0.69 8.83 -3.43
CA ILE A 325 -1.17 10.09 -2.83
C ILE A 325 -0.36 11.29 -3.36
N ILE A 326 0.97 11.23 -3.31
CA ILE A 326 1.84 12.31 -3.80
C ILE A 326 1.74 12.49 -5.33
N ILE A 327 1.52 11.40 -6.09
CA ILE A 327 1.20 11.48 -7.52
C ILE A 327 -0.10 12.24 -7.75
N MET A 328 -1.20 11.92 -7.06
CA MET A 328 -2.48 12.62 -7.25
C MET A 328 -2.43 14.08 -6.76
N MET A 329 -1.68 14.37 -5.69
CA MET A 329 -1.45 15.76 -5.24
C MET A 329 -0.72 16.60 -6.30
N THR A 330 0.01 15.97 -7.23
CA THR A 330 0.66 16.65 -8.37
C THR A 330 -0.28 16.89 -9.56
N LEU A 331 -1.41 16.16 -9.64
CA LEU A 331 -2.30 16.12 -10.80
C LEU A 331 -3.70 16.70 -10.54
N CYS A 332 -4.02 17.06 -9.30
CA CYS A 332 -5.36 17.45 -8.83
C CYS A 332 -5.31 18.71 -7.96
N ASP A 333 -6.45 19.37 -7.72
CA ASP A 333 -6.59 20.43 -6.72
C ASP A 333 -6.92 19.90 -5.32
N GLN A 334 -7.63 18.77 -5.24
CA GLN A 334 -8.04 18.09 -4.01
C GLN A 334 -7.93 16.57 -4.20
N VAL A 335 -7.41 15.88 -3.18
CA VAL A 335 -7.27 14.41 -3.15
C VAL A 335 -8.01 13.84 -1.94
N ASP A 336 -9.09 13.12 -2.20
CA ASP A 336 -9.88 12.39 -1.23
C ASP A 336 -9.34 10.94 -1.16
N ILE A 337 -8.93 10.48 0.01
CA ILE A 337 -8.14 9.25 0.20
C ILE A 337 -8.94 8.27 1.07
N TYR A 338 -9.30 7.11 0.51
CA TYR A 338 -10.28 6.19 1.09
C TYR A 338 -9.63 4.93 1.69
N GLU A 339 -9.87 4.70 2.98
CA GLU A 339 -9.40 3.59 3.82
C GLU A 339 -7.87 3.46 3.92
N PHE A 340 -7.12 4.52 3.59
CA PHE A 340 -5.71 4.63 3.95
C PHE A 340 -5.57 4.90 5.46
N LEU A 341 -6.23 5.96 5.95
CA LEU A 341 -6.58 6.06 7.38
C LEU A 341 -7.80 5.16 7.61
N PRO A 342 -7.72 4.13 8.47
CA PRO A 342 -8.79 3.14 8.58
C PRO A 342 -9.99 3.70 9.34
N SER A 343 -11.20 3.41 8.86
CA SER A 343 -12.45 3.78 9.52
C SER A 343 -12.80 2.88 10.71
N LYS A 344 -14.01 3.06 11.27
CA LYS A 344 -14.66 2.10 12.17
C LYS A 344 -14.77 0.67 11.61
N ARG A 345 -14.59 0.47 10.30
CA ARG A 345 -14.50 -0.85 9.62
C ARG A 345 -13.09 -1.47 9.70
N LYS A 346 -12.15 -0.88 10.44
CA LYS A 346 -10.77 -1.37 10.61
C LYS A 346 -10.75 -2.87 10.88
N THR A 347 -10.04 -3.60 10.04
CA THR A 347 -9.96 -5.06 10.07
C THR A 347 -8.53 -5.53 9.80
N ASP A 348 -8.22 -6.76 10.20
CA ASP A 348 -7.00 -7.46 9.81
C ASP A 348 -7.14 -8.09 8.41
N MET A 349 -8.34 -8.15 7.82
CA MET A 349 -8.51 -8.62 6.43
C MET A 349 -7.70 -7.72 5.49
N CYS A 350 -6.67 -8.29 4.85
CA CYS A 350 -5.62 -7.48 4.23
C CYS A 350 -6.13 -6.66 3.03
N TYR A 351 -6.98 -7.28 2.18
CA TYR A 351 -7.54 -6.66 0.98
C TYR A 351 -9.05 -6.94 0.85
N TYR A 352 -9.83 -6.01 0.30
CA TYR A 352 -11.29 -6.20 0.12
C TYR A 352 -11.65 -7.38 -0.80
N TYR A 353 -10.77 -7.66 -1.77
CA TYR A 353 -10.90 -8.71 -2.77
C TYR A 353 -10.21 -10.03 -2.39
N GLN A 354 -9.75 -10.19 -1.15
CA GLN A 354 -9.09 -11.42 -0.67
C GLN A 354 -9.61 -11.86 0.70
N LYS A 355 -9.29 -13.10 1.09
CA LYS A 355 -9.82 -13.75 2.30
C LYS A 355 -8.75 -14.05 3.38
N PHE A 356 -7.54 -13.49 3.24
CA PHE A 356 -6.47 -13.65 4.23
C PHE A 356 -6.39 -12.45 5.18
N PHE A 357 -5.93 -12.71 6.40
CA PHE A 357 -5.85 -11.74 7.48
C PHE A 357 -4.39 -11.46 7.84
N ASP A 358 -3.97 -10.20 7.74
CA ASP A 358 -2.75 -9.71 8.37
C ASP A 358 -2.83 -8.21 8.72
N SER A 359 -2.82 -7.92 10.03
CA SER A 359 -2.60 -6.59 10.62
C SER A 359 -1.48 -5.75 9.98
N ALA A 360 -0.45 -6.40 9.42
CA ALA A 360 0.65 -5.77 8.69
C ALA A 360 0.19 -4.92 7.50
N CYS A 361 -0.91 -5.29 6.83
CA CYS A 361 -1.45 -4.54 5.69
C CYS A 361 -2.06 -3.20 6.15
N THR A 362 -2.55 -3.14 7.40
CA THR A 362 -3.17 -1.94 7.98
C THR A 362 -2.18 -1.09 8.79
N MET A 363 -1.18 -1.73 9.43
CA MET A 363 -0.26 -1.11 10.39
C MET A 363 1.21 -1.03 9.94
N GLY A 364 1.58 -1.66 8.82
CA GLY A 364 2.94 -1.71 8.29
C GLY A 364 3.73 -2.98 8.67
N ALA A 365 4.67 -3.32 7.78
CA ALA A 365 5.65 -4.40 7.98
C ALA A 365 6.92 -4.10 7.17
N TYR A 366 6.87 -4.31 5.85
CA TYR A 366 7.94 -3.95 4.91
C TYR A 366 8.03 -2.43 4.71
N HIS A 367 6.91 -1.78 4.38
CA HIS A 367 6.84 -0.33 4.19
C HIS A 367 6.75 0.41 5.54
N PRO A 368 7.21 1.68 5.62
CA PRO A 368 7.02 2.57 6.77
C PRO A 368 5.57 3.08 6.93
N LEU A 369 4.58 2.24 6.61
CA LEU A 369 3.15 2.57 6.49
C LEU A 369 2.53 3.17 7.77
N LEU A 370 3.08 2.89 8.94
CA LEU A 370 2.69 3.55 10.20
C LEU A 370 2.93 5.06 10.11
N PHE A 371 4.11 5.45 9.64
CA PHE A 371 4.59 6.81 9.54
C PHE A 371 4.01 7.54 8.31
N GLU A 372 3.79 6.82 7.22
CA GLU A 372 3.00 7.32 6.08
C GLU A 372 1.58 7.75 6.53
N LYS A 373 0.93 6.96 7.40
CA LYS A 373 -0.39 7.30 7.95
C LYS A 373 -0.34 8.43 8.98
N ASN A 374 0.75 8.57 9.73
CA ASN A 374 0.98 9.76 10.56
C ASN A 374 1.03 11.04 9.71
N LEU A 375 1.79 11.02 8.61
CA LEU A 375 1.90 12.12 7.65
C LEU A 375 0.53 12.48 7.07
N VAL A 376 -0.21 11.49 6.53
CA VAL A 376 -1.55 11.73 5.95
C VAL A 376 -2.54 12.23 7.02
N LYS A 377 -2.45 11.76 8.27
CA LYS A 377 -3.29 12.29 9.37
C LYS A 377 -2.90 13.71 9.80
N HIS A 378 -1.62 14.08 9.69
CA HIS A 378 -1.13 15.44 9.97
C HIS A 378 -1.55 16.44 8.87
N LEU A 379 -1.62 16.01 7.60
CA LEU A 379 -2.01 16.85 6.45
C LEU A 379 -3.52 16.86 6.13
N ASN A 380 -4.32 16.09 6.87
CA ASN A 380 -5.75 15.96 6.61
C ASN A 380 -6.55 17.22 6.96
N GLN A 381 -7.25 17.77 5.97
CA GLN A 381 -8.18 18.90 6.08
C GLN A 381 -9.65 18.47 6.30
N GLY A 382 -9.97 17.18 6.17
CA GLY A 382 -11.28 16.63 6.56
C GLY A 382 -11.43 16.50 8.07
N THR A 383 -12.62 16.17 8.56
CA THR A 383 -12.89 16.00 9.99
C THR A 383 -12.42 14.65 10.53
N ASP A 384 -12.49 14.46 11.85
CA ASP A 384 -12.25 13.15 12.46
C ASP A 384 -13.45 12.22 12.19
N GLU A 385 -14.67 12.76 12.11
CA GLU A 385 -15.89 12.04 11.73
C GLU A 385 -15.78 11.42 10.34
N ASP A 386 -15.21 12.13 9.37
CA ASP A 386 -14.97 11.63 8.00
C ASP A 386 -14.06 10.39 8.02
N ILE A 387 -12.99 10.42 8.82
CA ILE A 387 -12.10 9.27 9.00
C ILE A 387 -12.87 8.13 9.68
N TYR A 388 -13.60 8.40 10.75
CA TYR A 388 -14.29 7.36 11.52
C TYR A 388 -15.45 6.68 10.75
N LEU A 389 -16.24 7.45 10.00
CA LEU A 389 -17.42 6.96 9.30
C LEU A 389 -17.11 6.47 7.87
N LEU A 390 -16.31 7.23 7.12
CA LEU A 390 -16.02 7.00 5.71
C LEU A 390 -14.63 6.39 5.48
N GLY A 391 -13.70 6.51 6.43
CA GLY A 391 -12.29 6.16 6.20
C GLY A 391 -11.59 7.18 5.30
N LYS A 392 -12.14 8.39 5.25
CA LYS A 392 -11.76 9.44 4.30
C LYS A 392 -10.79 10.42 4.93
N ALA A 393 -9.67 10.66 4.26
CA ALA A 393 -8.83 11.83 4.49
C ALA A 393 -8.90 12.75 3.26
N THR A 394 -8.82 14.06 3.46
CA THR A 394 -8.84 15.05 2.37
C THR A 394 -7.55 15.87 2.42
N LEU A 395 -6.73 15.80 1.37
CA LEU A 395 -5.48 16.56 1.25
C LEU A 395 -5.58 17.57 0.07
N PRO A 396 -4.98 18.77 0.20
CA PRO A 396 -4.90 19.71 -0.90
C PRO A 396 -3.86 19.27 -1.92
N GLY A 397 -4.13 19.48 -3.19
CA GLY A 397 -3.15 19.30 -4.25
C GLY A 397 -2.12 20.45 -4.30
N PHE A 398 -0.93 20.15 -4.81
CA PHE A 398 0.20 21.08 -4.87
C PHE A 398 -0.07 22.34 -5.72
N ARG A 399 -1.09 22.33 -6.59
CA ARG A 399 -1.56 23.52 -7.33
C ARG A 399 -2.32 24.53 -6.45
N ARG A 400 -2.73 24.14 -5.23
CA ARG A 400 -3.56 24.94 -4.32
C ARG A 400 -2.84 25.45 -3.07
N ILE A 401 -1.60 25.02 -2.83
CA ILE A 401 -0.82 25.43 -1.65
C ILE A 401 0.01 26.70 -1.93
N HIS A 402 0.27 27.47 -0.89
CA HIS A 402 1.00 28.75 -0.97
C HIS A 402 2.28 28.67 -0.14
N CYS A 403 3.38 29.09 -0.75
CA CYS A 403 4.76 29.00 -0.25
C CYS A 403 5.48 30.28 -0.81
#